data_AF-A0A4Q3GX62-F1
#
_entry.id   AF-A0A4Q3GX62-F1
#
_cell.length_a   1.000
_cell.length_b   1.000
_cell.length_c   1.000
_cell.angle_alpha   90.00
_cell.angle_beta   90.00
_cell.angle_gamma   90.00
#
_symmetry.space_group_name_H-M   'P 1'
#
loop_
_entity.id
_entity.type
_entity.pdbx_description
1 polymer ?
#
loop_
_entity_poly.entity_id
_entity_poly.type
_entity_poly.pdbx_seq_one_letter_code
_entity_poly.pdbx_strand_id
1 'polypeptide(L)'
;TAFTLLVEGEAAYTLKGLKLPIETLIDVMRSKSDTDDMKLIQKMLAKADIIQGAEGDDTLAGYGGNDKINSLDGDDNILGGKGMDTLTGGLGADRFLFNAVGESKVGTPDTITDFSQVQGDLIDISNLASEKFSFLGEDGVMTGLGPEVAFVRPGDGFTYVYISTTGDGTPEMEIALTGDIDLKEQDFVL
;
A
#
# COMPACT_ATOMS: atom_id res chain seq x y z
N THR A 1 -18.77 -9.71 14.23
CA THR A 1 -17.84 -10.04 15.33
C THR A 1 -16.59 -9.20 15.16
N ALA A 2 -15.96 -8.76 16.25
CA ALA A 2 -14.69 -8.04 16.21
C ALA A 2 -13.61 -8.90 16.89
N PHE A 3 -12.41 -8.96 16.31
CA PHE A 3 -11.22 -9.57 16.90
C PHE A 3 -10.28 -8.45 17.26
N THR A 4 -9.89 -8.36 18.53
CA THR A 4 -8.86 -7.41 18.97
C THR A 4 -7.69 -8.21 19.51
N LEU A 5 -6.51 -8.03 18.93
CA LEU A 5 -5.26 -8.53 19.50
C LEU A 5 -4.77 -7.53 20.54
N LEU A 6 -4.50 -8.01 21.75
CA LEU A 6 -3.92 -7.21 22.82
C LEU A 6 -2.44 -7.56 22.96
N VAL A 7 -1.57 -6.55 23.01
CA VAL A 7 -0.15 -6.68 23.36
C VAL A 7 0.07 -5.87 24.63
N GLU A 8 0.55 -6.52 25.68
CA GLU A 8 0.73 -5.91 27.03
C GLU A 8 -0.53 -5.27 27.66
N GLY A 9 -1.72 -5.63 27.16
CA GLY A 9 -3.00 -5.13 27.65
C GLY A 9 -3.58 -3.98 26.82
N GLU A 10 -2.82 -3.45 25.87
CA GLU A 10 -3.26 -2.46 24.90
C GLU A 10 -3.68 -3.11 23.58
N ALA A 11 -4.68 -2.52 22.91
CA ALA A 11 -5.13 -3.02 21.62
C ALA A 11 -4.09 -2.73 20.54
N ALA A 12 -3.41 -3.79 20.08
CA ALA A 12 -2.46 -3.69 18.98
C ALA A 12 -3.16 -3.73 17.62
N TYR A 13 -4.20 -4.56 17.46
CA TYR A 13 -4.96 -4.65 16.20
C TYR A 13 -6.44 -4.88 16.47
N THR A 14 -7.33 -4.26 15.70
CA THR A 14 -8.77 -4.54 15.74
C THR A 14 -9.34 -4.82 14.35
N LEU A 15 -9.86 -6.02 14.15
CA LEU A 15 -10.56 -6.47 12.94
C LEU A 15 -12.06 -6.56 13.21
N LYS A 16 -12.91 -5.95 12.38
CA LYS A 16 -14.37 -5.96 12.55
C LYS A 16 -15.05 -6.58 11.33
N GLY A 17 -16.07 -7.40 11.56
CA GLY A 17 -16.96 -7.89 10.49
C GLY A 17 -16.57 -9.23 9.86
N LEU A 18 -15.55 -9.90 10.41
CA LEU A 18 -15.01 -11.15 9.89
C LEU A 18 -16.07 -12.25 9.71
N LYS A 19 -16.13 -12.84 8.51
CA LYS A 19 -16.94 -14.01 8.17
C LYS A 19 -16.04 -15.12 7.62
N LEU A 20 -15.66 -16.06 8.48
CA LEU A 20 -14.85 -17.20 8.08
C LEU A 20 -15.63 -18.52 8.21
N PRO A 21 -15.52 -19.41 7.21
CA PRO A 21 -15.97 -20.79 7.35
C PRO A 21 -15.12 -21.52 8.41
N ILE A 22 -15.77 -22.32 9.26
CA ILE A 22 -15.09 -23.00 10.38
C ILE A 22 -14.08 -24.05 9.91
N GLU A 23 -14.27 -24.60 8.70
CA GLU A 23 -13.28 -25.48 8.07
C GLU A 23 -11.92 -24.78 7.88
N THR A 24 -11.93 -23.48 7.56
CA THR A 24 -10.68 -22.72 7.35
C THR A 24 -9.92 -22.58 8.66
N LEU A 25 -10.61 -22.41 9.79
CA LEU A 25 -10.00 -22.34 11.11
C LEU A 25 -9.48 -23.71 11.56
N ILE A 26 -10.24 -24.79 11.29
CA ILE A 26 -9.85 -26.16 11.64
C ILE A 26 -8.60 -26.60 10.87
N ASP A 27 -8.49 -26.26 9.59
CA ASP A 27 -7.32 -26.61 8.76
C ASP A 27 -6.04 -25.97 9.29
N VAL A 28 -6.14 -24.70 9.72
CA VAL A 28 -5.01 -23.95 10.30
C VAL A 28 -4.64 -24.49 11.67
N MET A 29 -5.61 -24.74 12.54
CA MET A 29 -5.35 -25.34 13.87
C MET A 29 -4.74 -26.75 13.81
N ARG A 30 -4.90 -27.49 12.71
CA ARG A 30 -4.32 -28.82 12.51
C ARG A 30 -2.96 -28.79 11.82
N SER A 31 -2.63 -27.68 11.17
CA SER A 31 -1.35 -27.45 10.53
C SER A 31 -0.24 -27.29 11.58
N LYS A 32 0.98 -27.74 11.25
CA LYS A 32 2.23 -27.40 11.97
C LYS A 32 3.10 -26.41 11.17
N SER A 33 2.54 -25.84 10.12
CA SER A 33 3.20 -24.96 9.16
C SER A 33 2.71 -23.54 9.36
N ASP A 34 3.64 -22.65 9.72
CA ASP A 34 3.39 -21.20 9.84
C ASP A 34 2.90 -20.59 8.51
N THR A 35 3.19 -21.24 7.38
CA THR A 35 2.69 -20.83 6.05
C THR A 35 1.17 -20.89 5.95
N ASP A 36 0.53 -21.82 6.67
CA ASP A 36 -0.92 -21.98 6.62
C ASP A 36 -1.60 -20.96 7.55
N ASP A 37 -0.90 -20.52 8.60
CA ASP A 37 -1.33 -19.41 9.46
C ASP A 37 -1.35 -18.09 8.68
N MET A 38 -0.32 -17.81 7.87
CA MET A 38 -0.30 -16.61 7.01
C MET A 38 -1.37 -16.65 5.90
N LYS A 39 -1.65 -17.84 5.34
CA LYS A 39 -2.78 -18.00 4.40
C LYS A 39 -4.12 -17.77 5.07
N LEU A 40 -4.25 -18.06 6.36
CA LEU A 40 -5.46 -17.73 7.10
C LEU A 40 -5.63 -16.22 7.15
N ILE A 41 -4.59 -15.48 7.54
CA ILE A 41 -4.61 -14.01 7.61
C ILE A 41 -4.97 -13.40 6.25
N GLN A 42 -4.33 -13.86 5.17
CA GLN A 42 -4.68 -13.42 3.80
C GLN A 42 -6.13 -13.71 3.44
N LYS A 43 -6.68 -14.85 3.86
CA LYS A 43 -8.10 -15.17 3.65
C LYS A 43 -9.03 -14.35 4.54
N MET A 44 -8.58 -13.96 5.73
CA MET A 44 -9.31 -13.06 6.61
C MET A 44 -9.43 -11.68 5.97
N LEU A 45 -8.33 -11.23 5.35
CA LEU A 45 -8.14 -9.91 4.74
C LEU A 45 -8.26 -9.95 3.22
N ALA A 46 -9.22 -10.71 2.70
CA ALA A 46 -9.45 -10.85 1.25
C ALA A 46 -10.61 -9.98 0.74
N LYS A 47 -11.13 -9.08 1.60
CA LYS A 47 -12.26 -8.20 1.32
C LYS A 47 -11.94 -6.82 1.84
N ALA A 48 -12.80 -5.85 1.52
CA ALA A 48 -12.71 -4.51 2.09
C ALA A 48 -12.70 -4.53 3.63
N ASP A 49 -11.59 -4.08 4.19
CA ASP A 49 -11.31 -4.04 5.60
C ASP A 49 -11.03 -2.61 6.09
N ILE A 50 -11.15 -2.42 7.41
CA ILE A 50 -10.68 -1.22 8.09
C ILE A 50 -9.57 -1.69 9.02
N ILE A 51 -8.35 -1.25 8.70
CA ILE A 51 -7.13 -1.60 9.42
C ILE A 51 -6.63 -0.34 10.11
N GLN A 52 -6.40 -0.47 11.41
CA GLN A 52 -5.80 0.57 12.22
C GLN A 52 -4.55 -0.03 12.88
N GLY A 53 -3.43 0.67 12.75
CA GLY A 53 -2.19 0.38 13.48
C GLY A 53 -2.30 0.71 14.96
N ALA A 54 -1.15 0.65 15.62
CA ALA A 54 -0.95 1.02 17.02
C ALA A 54 -0.08 2.29 17.10
N GLU A 55 0.32 2.67 18.31
CA GLU A 55 1.39 3.67 18.46
C GLU A 55 2.76 2.98 18.26
N GLY A 56 3.65 3.63 17.53
CA GLY A 56 4.99 3.17 17.18
C GLY A 56 5.06 2.47 15.82
N ASP A 57 6.28 2.16 15.38
CA ASP A 57 6.56 1.62 14.05
C ASP A 57 5.81 0.30 13.76
N ASP A 58 4.94 0.32 12.75
CA ASP A 58 4.10 -0.78 12.34
C ASP A 58 4.49 -1.39 10.98
N THR A 59 3.98 -2.60 10.73
CA THR A 59 3.96 -3.20 9.39
C THR A 59 2.55 -3.71 9.11
N LEU A 60 1.84 -3.03 8.20
CA LEU A 60 0.44 -3.27 7.89
C LEU A 60 0.28 -3.80 6.46
N ALA A 61 -0.64 -4.76 6.28
CA ALA A 61 -0.98 -5.33 4.98
C ALA A 61 -2.49 -5.53 4.85
N GLY A 62 -3.13 -4.89 3.87
CA GLY A 62 -4.55 -5.09 3.50
C GLY A 62 -4.79 -6.35 2.68
N TYR A 63 -3.78 -6.79 1.92
CA TYR A 63 -3.80 -7.96 1.03
C TYR A 63 -4.76 -7.85 -0.15
N GLY A 64 -6.06 -7.93 0.06
CA GLY A 64 -7.00 -7.80 -1.06
C GLY A 64 -8.35 -7.34 -0.60
N GLY A 65 -9.00 -6.49 -1.37
CA GLY A 65 -10.14 -5.74 -0.88
C GLY A 65 -10.01 -4.29 -1.29
N ASN A 66 -10.99 -3.47 -0.92
CA ASN A 66 -10.82 -2.02 -1.00
C ASN A 66 -10.69 -1.55 0.45
N ASP A 67 -9.46 -1.45 0.89
CA ASP A 67 -9.12 -1.35 2.31
C ASP A 67 -8.96 0.11 2.73
N LYS A 68 -9.19 0.35 4.01
CA LYS A 68 -8.88 1.63 4.66
C LYS A 68 -7.85 1.36 5.74
N ILE A 69 -6.62 1.81 5.51
CA ILE A 69 -5.49 1.58 6.40
C ILE A 69 -5.06 2.92 7.00
N ASN A 70 -4.95 2.98 8.33
CA ASN A 70 -4.42 4.11 9.07
C ASN A 70 -3.40 3.60 10.10
N SER A 71 -2.11 3.89 9.92
CA SER A 71 -1.06 3.34 10.77
C SER A 71 -0.78 4.13 12.05
N LEU A 72 -1.18 5.41 12.11
CA LEU A 72 -1.12 6.30 13.28
C LEU A 72 0.24 7.00 13.45
N ASP A 73 0.95 6.78 14.55
CA ASP A 73 2.22 7.45 14.86
C ASP A 73 3.32 6.39 14.77
N GLY A 74 4.44 6.66 14.10
CA GLY A 74 5.54 5.70 13.91
C GLY A 74 6.15 5.80 12.52
N ASP A 75 7.31 5.19 12.30
CA ASP A 75 7.86 5.03 10.94
C ASP A 75 7.28 3.73 10.33
N ASP A 76 6.16 3.84 9.61
CA ASP A 76 5.34 2.67 9.25
C ASP A 76 5.66 2.08 7.87
N ASN A 77 5.40 0.77 7.72
CA ASN A 77 5.43 0.08 6.43
C ASN A 77 4.01 -0.36 6.04
N ILE A 78 3.46 0.23 4.98
CA ILE A 78 2.04 0.11 4.62
C ILE A 78 1.90 -0.52 3.23
N LEU A 79 1.31 -1.72 3.18
CA LEU A 79 0.93 -2.40 1.94
C LEU A 79 -0.60 -2.45 1.82
N GLY A 80 -1.18 -1.72 0.86
CA GLY A 80 -2.61 -1.85 0.55
C GLY A 80 -2.94 -3.25 0.04
N GLY A 81 -2.26 -3.65 -1.03
CA GLY A 81 -2.47 -4.93 -1.68
C GLY A 81 -3.37 -4.75 -2.89
N LYS A 82 -4.24 -5.72 -3.17
CA LYS A 82 -5.09 -5.69 -4.36
C LYS A 82 -6.40 -4.96 -4.09
N GLY A 83 -6.63 -3.87 -4.80
CA GLY A 83 -7.96 -3.30 -4.97
C GLY A 83 -7.90 -1.81 -5.17
N MET A 84 -8.80 -1.08 -4.52
CA MET A 84 -8.74 0.37 -4.45
C MET A 84 -8.65 0.74 -2.98
N ASP A 85 -7.43 0.92 -2.51
CA ASP A 85 -7.13 1.10 -1.11
C ASP A 85 -7.01 2.59 -0.75
N THR A 86 -7.31 2.93 0.48
CA THR A 86 -7.11 4.26 1.06
C THR A 86 -6.08 4.12 2.18
N LEU A 87 -4.92 4.72 2.00
CA LEU A 87 -3.75 4.57 2.85
C LEU A 87 -3.45 5.89 3.55
N THR A 88 -3.38 5.86 4.87
CA THR A 88 -3.03 6.99 5.73
C THR A 88 -1.84 6.56 6.60
N GLY A 89 -0.71 7.26 6.46
CA GLY A 89 0.50 6.98 7.26
C GLY A 89 0.39 7.58 8.66
N GLY A 90 0.06 8.87 8.71
CA GLY A 90 -0.06 9.62 9.95
C GLY A 90 1.22 10.39 10.27
N LEU A 91 1.75 10.20 11.49
CA LEU A 91 2.95 10.89 11.94
C LEU A 91 4.17 9.96 11.88
N GLY A 92 5.24 10.41 11.24
CA GLY A 92 6.48 9.65 11.10
C GLY A 92 6.92 9.54 9.63
N ALA A 93 8.05 8.88 9.39
CA ALA A 93 8.59 8.70 8.06
C ALA A 93 8.09 7.38 7.46
N ASP A 94 6.92 7.45 6.81
CA ASP A 94 6.20 6.25 6.37
C ASP A 94 6.66 5.72 5.02
N ARG A 95 6.47 4.42 4.79
CA ARG A 95 6.76 3.74 3.52
C ARG A 95 5.49 3.08 2.98
N PHE A 96 5.04 3.56 1.83
CA PHE A 96 3.92 2.98 1.08
C PHE A 96 4.46 1.99 0.05
N LEU A 97 4.26 0.69 0.27
CA LEU A 97 4.85 -0.38 -0.51
C LEU A 97 3.92 -0.86 -1.62
N PHE A 98 4.49 -1.04 -2.82
CA PHE A 98 3.83 -1.68 -3.95
C PHE A 98 4.73 -2.83 -4.45
N ASN A 99 4.24 -4.06 -4.31
CA ASN A 99 4.95 -5.29 -4.63
C ASN A 99 4.50 -5.94 -5.96
N ALA A 100 3.39 -5.50 -6.54
CA ALA A 100 2.99 -5.91 -7.88
C ALA A 100 2.22 -4.82 -8.61
N VAL A 101 2.46 -4.66 -9.92
CA VAL A 101 1.78 -3.67 -10.78
C VAL A 101 0.24 -3.76 -10.75
N GLY A 102 -0.30 -4.93 -10.39
CA GLY A 102 -1.75 -5.15 -10.30
C GLY A 102 -2.40 -4.75 -8.96
N GLU A 103 -1.62 -4.25 -8.01
CA GLU A 103 -2.08 -3.78 -6.70
C GLU A 103 -2.85 -2.46 -6.85
N SER A 104 -2.26 -1.49 -7.57
CA SER A 104 -2.89 -0.20 -7.86
C SER A 104 -3.00 0.04 -9.36
N LYS A 105 -4.21 0.06 -9.91
CA LYS A 105 -4.44 0.06 -11.37
C LYS A 105 -4.74 1.45 -11.90
N VAL A 106 -4.29 1.72 -13.13
CA VAL A 106 -4.66 2.91 -13.90
C VAL A 106 -6.20 3.07 -13.94
N GLY A 107 -6.69 4.24 -13.55
CA GLY A 107 -8.12 4.59 -13.48
C GLY A 107 -8.88 4.06 -12.26
N THR A 108 -8.30 3.15 -11.48
CA THR A 108 -8.79 2.75 -10.15
C THR A 108 -7.62 2.62 -9.18
N PRO A 109 -6.90 3.72 -8.92
CA PRO A 109 -5.68 3.67 -8.12
C PRO A 109 -5.99 3.56 -6.62
N ASP A 110 -5.01 3.09 -5.88
CA ASP A 110 -4.89 3.32 -4.45
C ASP A 110 -4.64 4.81 -4.20
N THR A 111 -5.14 5.28 -3.06
CA THR A 111 -5.03 6.69 -2.64
C THR A 111 -4.25 6.79 -1.34
N ILE A 112 -3.12 7.49 -1.38
CA ILE A 112 -2.38 7.92 -0.19
C ILE A 112 -2.90 9.29 0.23
N THR A 113 -3.34 9.42 1.48
CA THR A 113 -4.14 10.58 1.91
C THR A 113 -3.36 11.73 2.54
N ASP A 114 -2.13 11.47 3.00
CA ASP A 114 -1.39 12.39 3.88
C ASP A 114 0.12 12.39 3.62
N PHE A 115 0.54 11.97 2.43
CA PHE A 115 1.95 11.92 2.04
C PHE A 115 2.70 13.22 2.34
N SER A 116 3.81 13.09 3.05
CA SER A 116 4.54 14.19 3.67
C SER A 116 6.05 14.12 3.44
N GLN A 117 6.51 14.89 2.45
CA GLN A 117 7.95 15.09 2.19
C GLN A 117 8.71 15.68 3.38
N VAL A 118 8.02 16.39 4.29
CA VAL A 118 8.63 16.98 5.49
C VAL A 118 8.90 15.92 6.56
N GLN A 119 8.03 14.92 6.65
CA GLN A 119 8.18 13.82 7.61
C GLN A 119 9.15 12.75 7.07
N GLY A 120 9.28 12.66 5.75
CA GLY A 120 10.23 11.78 5.08
C GLY A 120 9.58 10.55 4.45
N ASP A 121 8.29 10.64 4.15
CA ASP A 121 7.52 9.55 3.55
C ASP A 121 8.10 9.15 2.18
N LEU A 122 7.99 7.86 1.89
CA LEU A 122 8.50 7.27 0.66
C LEU A 122 7.44 6.38 0.00
N ILE A 123 7.41 6.40 -1.33
CA ILE A 123 6.71 5.41 -2.16
C ILE A 123 7.75 4.36 -2.59
N ASP A 124 7.59 3.13 -2.14
CA ASP A 124 8.49 2.02 -2.48
C ASP A 124 7.92 1.18 -3.63
N ILE A 125 8.54 1.32 -4.80
CA ILE A 125 8.22 0.56 -6.02
C ILE A 125 9.41 -0.31 -6.46
N SER A 126 10.43 -0.45 -5.62
CA SER A 126 11.69 -1.13 -5.97
C SER A 126 11.51 -2.62 -6.30
N ASN A 127 10.42 -3.22 -5.84
CA ASN A 127 10.07 -4.63 -6.13
C ASN A 127 9.27 -4.83 -7.42
N LEU A 128 8.88 -3.76 -8.13
CA LEU A 128 8.05 -3.84 -9.32
C LEU A 128 8.83 -4.21 -10.60
N ALA A 129 10.13 -3.90 -10.64
CA ALA A 129 10.99 -4.19 -11.79
C ALA A 129 12.37 -4.72 -11.34
N SER A 130 13.04 -5.48 -12.22
CA SER A 130 14.41 -5.95 -11.96
C SER A 130 15.49 -4.91 -12.26
N GLU A 131 15.13 -3.86 -12.99
CA GLU A 131 16.01 -2.74 -13.33
C GLU A 131 15.54 -1.49 -12.57
N LYS A 132 16.48 -0.58 -12.28
CA LYS A 132 16.17 0.67 -11.57
C LYS A 132 15.19 1.51 -12.39
N PHE A 133 14.18 2.07 -11.75
CA PHE A 133 13.28 3.04 -12.38
C PHE A 133 13.98 4.36 -12.72
N SER A 134 13.64 4.91 -13.89
CA SER A 134 14.00 6.28 -14.27
C SER A 134 12.90 7.25 -13.82
N PHE A 135 13.26 8.24 -13.01
CA PHE A 135 12.35 9.31 -12.62
C PHE A 135 12.29 10.40 -13.70
N LEU A 136 11.14 10.55 -14.34
CA LEU A 136 10.91 11.49 -15.45
C LEU A 136 10.42 12.87 -14.96
N GLY A 137 9.87 12.94 -13.75
CA GLY A 137 9.35 14.17 -13.16
C GLY A 137 7.91 14.49 -13.58
N GLU A 138 7.59 15.79 -13.63
CA GLU A 138 6.23 16.30 -13.83
C GLU A 138 5.87 16.48 -15.31
N ASP A 139 5.81 15.39 -16.07
CA ASP A 139 5.28 15.41 -17.45
C ASP A 139 4.15 14.40 -17.68
N GLY A 140 4.05 13.35 -16.86
CA GLY A 140 3.10 12.25 -17.03
C GLY A 140 3.31 11.44 -18.31
N VAL A 141 4.43 11.64 -19.02
CA VAL A 141 4.68 11.03 -20.33
C VAL A 141 5.80 10.02 -20.20
N MET A 142 5.45 8.74 -20.34
CA MET A 142 6.43 7.66 -20.41
C MET A 142 7.21 7.73 -21.73
N THR A 143 8.52 7.50 -21.66
CA THR A 143 9.40 7.51 -22.84
C THR A 143 9.50 6.14 -23.50
N GLY A 144 9.14 5.08 -22.78
CA GLY A 144 9.20 3.71 -23.29
C GLY A 144 10.64 3.20 -23.42
N LEU A 145 11.53 3.61 -22.52
CA LEU A 145 12.93 3.21 -22.52
C LEU A 145 13.29 2.23 -21.40
N GLY A 146 12.31 1.76 -20.63
CA GLY A 146 12.46 0.78 -19.56
C GLY A 146 11.48 1.05 -18.43
N PRO A 147 11.82 0.64 -17.19
CA PRO A 147 11.07 1.01 -16.01
C PRO A 147 11.15 2.53 -15.75
N GLU A 148 9.99 3.17 -15.68
CA GLU A 148 9.84 4.62 -15.63
C GLU A 148 8.78 5.00 -14.61
N VAL A 149 9.00 6.12 -13.92
CA VAL A 149 8.04 6.75 -13.03
C VAL A 149 7.94 8.23 -13.37
N ALA A 150 6.71 8.71 -13.53
CA ALA A 150 6.38 10.11 -13.82
C ALA A 150 5.19 10.52 -12.96
N PHE A 151 4.96 11.81 -12.78
CA PHE A 151 3.78 12.30 -12.08
C PHE A 151 3.12 13.48 -12.77
N VAL A 152 1.87 13.76 -12.42
CA VAL A 152 1.12 14.93 -12.88
C VAL A 152 0.33 15.54 -11.73
N ARG A 153 0.17 16.87 -11.78
CA ARG A 153 -0.73 17.64 -10.91
C ARG A 153 -1.78 18.34 -11.76
N PRO A 154 -2.93 17.72 -12.02
CA PRO A 154 -3.97 18.31 -12.86
C PRO A 154 -4.70 19.48 -12.18
N GLY A 155 -4.49 19.71 -10.88
CA GLY A 155 -5.14 20.78 -10.11
C GLY A 155 -6.55 20.45 -9.65
N ASP A 156 -6.88 19.16 -9.55
CA ASP A 156 -8.14 18.64 -8.99
C ASP A 156 -8.05 18.28 -7.50
N GLY A 157 -6.91 18.61 -6.87
CA GLY A 157 -6.61 18.27 -5.48
C GLY A 157 -5.91 16.93 -5.31
N PHE A 158 -5.45 16.30 -6.39
CA PHE A 158 -4.59 15.12 -6.35
C PHE A 158 -3.30 15.30 -7.14
N THR A 159 -2.29 14.51 -6.76
CA THR A 159 -1.10 14.23 -7.56
C THR A 159 -1.17 12.78 -8.00
N TYR A 160 -1.07 12.52 -9.30
CA TYR A 160 -1.10 11.17 -9.84
C TYR A 160 0.31 10.73 -10.24
N VAL A 161 0.76 9.62 -9.69
CA VAL A 161 2.02 8.96 -10.07
C VAL A 161 1.67 7.85 -11.05
N TYR A 162 2.37 7.84 -12.18
CA TYR A 162 2.29 6.77 -13.17
C TYR A 162 3.56 5.96 -13.14
N ILE A 163 3.43 4.63 -13.21
CA ILE A 163 4.55 3.69 -13.23
C ILE A 163 4.42 2.77 -14.45
N SER A 164 5.52 2.62 -15.20
CA SER A 164 5.68 1.64 -16.28
C SER A 164 6.90 0.76 -15.97
N THR A 165 6.80 -0.53 -16.25
CA THR A 165 7.82 -1.56 -15.99
C THR A 165 8.30 -2.22 -17.28
N THR A 166 7.55 -2.08 -18.38
CA THR A 166 7.77 -2.84 -19.62
C THR A 166 8.49 -2.06 -20.71
N GLY A 167 8.62 -0.74 -20.57
CA GLY A 167 9.25 0.11 -21.59
C GLY A 167 8.45 0.21 -22.89
N ASP A 168 7.12 0.02 -22.84
CA ASP A 168 6.25 0.18 -24.02
C ASP A 168 5.62 1.58 -24.15
N GLY A 169 5.95 2.47 -23.22
CA GLY A 169 5.41 3.84 -23.16
C GLY A 169 4.01 3.93 -22.56
N THR A 170 3.48 2.84 -22.01
CA THR A 170 2.18 2.80 -21.34
C THR A 170 2.37 2.58 -19.85
N PRO A 171 1.77 3.39 -18.97
CA PRO A 171 1.78 3.10 -17.54
C PRO A 171 0.92 1.87 -17.24
N GLU A 172 1.41 0.97 -16.40
CA GLU A 172 0.65 -0.20 -15.94
C GLU A 172 0.05 0.00 -14.54
N MET A 173 0.61 0.94 -13.78
CA MET A 173 0.18 1.29 -12.43
C MET A 173 0.02 2.80 -12.29
N GLU A 174 -0.96 3.20 -11.47
CA GLU A 174 -1.25 4.58 -11.10
C GLU A 174 -1.39 4.64 -9.57
N ILE A 175 -0.86 5.67 -8.91
CA ILE A 175 -1.06 5.92 -7.48
C ILE A 175 -1.58 7.35 -7.35
N ALA A 176 -2.63 7.55 -6.57
CA ALA A 176 -3.15 8.87 -6.26
C ALA A 176 -2.63 9.35 -4.90
N LEU A 177 -2.16 10.58 -4.83
CA LEU A 177 -1.81 11.26 -3.58
C LEU A 177 -2.76 12.43 -3.38
N THR A 178 -3.32 12.57 -2.20
CA THR A 178 -4.16 13.74 -1.89
C THR A 178 -3.29 14.99 -1.77
N GLY A 179 -3.63 16.03 -2.52
CA GLY A 179 -2.93 17.32 -2.56
C GLY A 179 -2.05 17.53 -3.81
N ASP A 180 -1.61 18.77 -3.98
CA ASP A 180 -0.69 19.17 -5.06
C ASP A 180 0.77 19.06 -4.57
N ILE A 181 1.37 17.87 -4.72
CA ILE A 181 2.68 17.51 -4.18
C ILE A 181 3.73 17.59 -5.29
N ASP A 182 4.78 18.40 -5.08
CA ASP A 182 5.91 18.51 -6.01
C ASP A 182 6.91 17.37 -5.78
N LEU A 183 6.59 16.20 -6.31
CA LEU A 183 7.39 14.98 -6.12
C LEU A 183 8.79 15.09 -6.72
N LYS A 184 9.74 14.44 -6.08
CA LYS A 184 11.16 14.37 -6.43
C LYS A 184 11.62 12.91 -6.44
N GLU A 185 12.74 12.61 -7.10
CA GLU A 185 13.31 11.26 -7.11
C GLU A 185 13.54 10.71 -5.68
N GLN A 186 13.87 11.59 -4.72
CA GLN A 186 14.08 11.21 -3.31
C GLN A 186 12.81 10.76 -2.57
N ASP A 187 11.62 11.02 -3.10
CA ASP A 187 10.35 10.61 -2.50
C ASP A 187 10.01 9.14 -2.84
N PHE A 188 10.90 8.47 -3.56
CA PHE A 188 10.73 7.11 -4.02
C PHE A 188 11.90 6.21 -3.66
N VAL A 189 11.60 4.92 -3.51
CA VAL A 189 12.58 3.84 -3.56
C VAL A 189 12.46 3.16 -4.93
N LEU A 190 13.51 3.27 -5.75
CA LEU A 190 13.54 2.95 -7.19
C LEU A 190 14.51 1.82 -7.56
#